data_AF-A0AAD6V8S4-F1
#
_entry.id   AF-A0AAD6V8S4-F1
#
_cell.length_a   1.000
_cell.length_b   1.000
_cell.length_c   1.000
_cell.angle_alpha   90.00
_cell.angle_beta   90.00
_cell.angle_gamma   90.00
#
_symmetry.space_group_name_H-M   'P 1'
#
loop_
_entity.id
_entity.type
_entity.pdbx_description
1 polymer ?
#
loop_
_entity_poly.entity_id
_entity_poly.type
_entity_poly.pdbx_seq_one_letter_code
_entity_poly.pdbx_strand_id
1 'polypeptide(L)'
;MPSSNLPPSSPLPSSPSRATDDLMDIVQQMTPSKPPDVLRRLRRNLQSIANDVQEDNSSLKRRITDLENQSASTARPRKQRRRGNRAAHADDSVPNPQTIEERTREKGRHFLVQEALFLVDPDVFTVDIDEDFDPRDEFSSDKNKIQGQLRQIMHYLPDDVKRLRTTELISGAFTDGMASQRSSTSNRLRGASLSKIVDNVKPFETSSGRFNAFAELIGYQPGTDTREPYYSKLDVPLLYDAWQGKKDLNSLFRNPIILKTYASVIRGPNGADGLFSGKLKRPVAKTVDKMYKIHCSVPGAIVNSTILSIWLHSADTQLVEIGDETGINYRERHTEMYADLT
;
A
#
# COMPACT_ATOMS: atom_id res chain seq x y z
N MET A 1 22.24 44.83 28.93
CA MET A 1 22.22 44.62 27.47
C MET A 1 22.39 43.13 27.22
N PRO A 2 21.31 42.36 27.02
CA PRO A 2 21.43 40.91 26.83
C PRO A 2 21.70 40.59 25.35
N SER A 3 22.80 39.90 25.09
CA SER A 3 23.20 39.38 23.78
C SER A 3 22.21 38.32 23.31
N SER A 4 21.59 38.54 22.15
CA SER A 4 20.74 37.58 21.45
C SER A 4 21.61 36.56 20.68
N ASN A 5 21.64 35.33 21.15
CA ASN A 5 22.13 34.19 20.38
C ASN A 5 21.07 33.78 19.36
N LEU A 6 21.32 34.05 18.08
CA LEU A 6 20.57 33.46 16.97
C LEU A 6 21.09 32.04 16.69
N PRO A 7 20.20 31.05 16.45
CA PRO A 7 20.61 29.70 16.06
C PRO A 7 21.13 29.68 14.61
N PRO A 8 21.96 28.69 14.24
CA PRO A 8 22.56 28.60 12.92
C PRO A 8 21.50 28.36 11.85
N SER A 9 21.57 29.12 10.77
CA SER A 9 20.75 29.00 9.57
C SER A 9 20.90 27.60 8.96
N SER A 10 19.79 26.88 8.85
CA SER A 10 19.70 25.64 8.08
C SER A 10 20.05 25.90 6.60
N PRO A 11 20.70 24.95 5.91
CA PRO A 11 21.00 25.10 4.49
C PRO A 11 19.71 25.24 3.69
N LEU A 12 19.67 26.23 2.80
CA LEU A 12 18.58 26.44 1.86
C LEU A 12 18.48 25.23 0.90
N PRO A 13 17.25 24.79 0.54
CA PRO A 13 17.07 23.77 -0.48
C PRO A 13 17.64 24.26 -1.81
N SER A 14 18.27 23.34 -2.54
CA SER A 14 18.80 23.56 -3.89
C SER A 14 17.75 24.20 -4.79
N SER A 15 18.14 25.29 -5.45
CA SER A 15 17.26 26.08 -6.31
C SER A 15 16.57 25.22 -7.38
N PRO A 16 15.26 25.39 -7.61
CA PRO A 16 14.49 24.61 -8.58
C PRO A 16 14.96 24.75 -10.04
N SER A 17 15.86 25.69 -10.35
CA SER A 17 16.38 25.87 -11.72
C SER A 17 17.32 24.75 -12.17
N ARG A 18 18.00 24.06 -11.24
CA ARG A 18 19.00 23.05 -11.60
C ARG A 18 18.36 21.75 -12.11
N ALA A 19 17.26 21.32 -11.49
CA ALA A 19 16.54 20.11 -11.89
C ALA A 19 15.82 20.26 -13.25
N THR A 20 15.39 21.47 -13.59
CA THR A 20 14.77 21.77 -14.90
C THR A 20 15.80 21.79 -16.03
N ASP A 21 17.02 22.26 -15.76
CA ASP A 21 18.11 22.28 -16.74
C ASP A 21 18.59 20.84 -17.02
N ASP A 22 18.74 20.01 -15.98
CA ASP A 22 19.12 18.60 -16.10
C ASP A 22 18.07 17.77 -16.88
N LEU A 23 16.77 18.08 -16.70
CA LEU A 23 15.67 17.44 -17.43
C LEU A 23 15.72 17.76 -18.94
N MET A 24 15.98 19.02 -19.30
CA MET A 24 16.05 19.45 -20.69
C MET A 24 17.24 18.81 -21.42
N ASP A 25 18.39 18.69 -20.75
CA ASP A 25 19.58 18.02 -21.29
C ASP A 25 19.33 16.52 -21.54
N ILE A 26 18.60 15.84 -20.66
CA ILE A 26 18.30 14.41 -20.82
C ILE A 26 17.27 14.18 -21.93
N VAL A 27 16.25 15.03 -22.05
CA VAL A 27 15.24 14.95 -23.11
C VAL A 27 15.87 15.22 -24.49
N GLN A 28 16.79 16.18 -24.61
CA GLN A 28 17.53 16.43 -25.85
C GLN A 28 18.44 15.24 -26.24
N GLN A 29 18.85 14.42 -25.26
CA GLN A 29 19.67 13.24 -25.50
C GLN A 29 18.89 11.97 -25.86
N MET A 30 17.55 11.96 -25.78
CA MET A 30 16.72 10.82 -26.19
C MET A 30 16.42 10.88 -27.69
N THR A 31 17.31 10.29 -28.52
CA THR A 31 17.03 10.05 -29.93
C THR A 31 16.83 8.55 -30.22
N PRO A 32 15.92 8.16 -31.13
CA PRO A 32 15.65 6.75 -31.45
C PRO A 32 16.85 6.00 -32.04
N SER A 33 17.89 6.70 -32.48
CA SER A 33 19.11 6.09 -33.05
C SER A 33 20.12 5.62 -32.00
N LYS A 34 19.89 5.85 -30.71
CA LYS A 34 20.81 5.44 -29.65
C LYS A 34 20.65 3.95 -29.28
N PRO A 35 21.75 3.27 -28.87
CA PRO A 35 21.69 1.88 -28.45
C PRO A 35 20.71 1.65 -27.28
N PRO A 36 20.03 0.48 -27.21
CA PRO A 36 19.04 0.19 -26.17
C PRO A 36 19.53 0.39 -24.72
N ASP A 37 20.80 0.07 -24.44
CA ASP A 37 21.37 0.22 -23.10
C ASP A 37 21.65 1.68 -22.69
N VAL A 38 21.76 2.58 -23.67
CA VAL A 38 21.87 4.02 -23.43
C VAL A 38 20.47 4.59 -23.15
N LEU A 39 19.45 4.15 -23.89
CA LEU A 39 18.05 4.54 -23.65
C LEU A 39 17.54 4.07 -22.28
N ARG A 40 17.91 2.85 -21.85
CA ARG A 40 17.58 2.36 -20.50
C ARG A 40 18.21 3.22 -19.40
N ARG A 41 19.47 3.64 -19.56
CA ARG A 41 20.15 4.53 -18.61
C ARG A 41 19.52 5.92 -18.57
N LEU A 42 19.22 6.52 -19.72
CA LEU A 42 18.51 7.81 -19.81
C LEU A 42 17.13 7.74 -19.15
N ARG A 43 16.37 6.66 -19.37
CA ARG A 43 15.06 6.45 -18.73
C ARG A 43 15.16 6.33 -17.21
N ARG A 44 16.16 5.60 -16.69
CA ARG A 44 16.42 5.52 -15.24
C ARG A 44 16.75 6.88 -14.63
N ASN A 45 17.55 7.68 -15.33
CA ASN A 45 17.90 9.03 -14.87
C ASN A 45 16.67 9.97 -14.85
N LEU A 46 15.83 9.95 -15.91
CA LEU A 46 14.58 10.71 -15.92
C LEU A 46 13.66 10.31 -14.77
N GLN A 47 13.55 9.01 -14.50
CA GLN A 47 12.70 8.51 -13.43
C GLN A 47 13.23 8.89 -12.06
N SER A 48 14.55 8.90 -11.85
CA SER A 48 15.17 9.40 -10.61
C SER A 48 14.81 10.87 -10.38
N ILE A 49 14.97 11.72 -11.40
CA ILE A 49 14.65 13.15 -11.28
C ILE A 49 13.15 13.36 -11.01
N ALA A 50 12.27 12.58 -11.66
CA ALA A 50 10.84 12.64 -11.41
C ALA A 50 10.48 12.28 -9.96
N ASN A 51 11.15 11.27 -9.39
CA ASN A 51 10.97 10.86 -8.01
C ASN A 51 11.46 11.94 -7.03
N ASP A 52 12.62 12.54 -7.27
CA ASP A 52 13.18 13.62 -6.45
C ASP A 52 12.23 14.84 -6.43
N VAL A 53 11.69 15.24 -7.59
CA VAL A 53 10.71 16.33 -7.71
C VAL A 53 9.40 15.99 -6.99
N GLN A 54 8.99 14.74 -6.99
CA GLN A 54 7.79 14.28 -6.27
C GLN A 54 8.00 14.29 -4.75
N GLU A 55 9.19 13.93 -4.28
CA GLU A 55 9.58 14.01 -2.87
C GLU A 55 9.62 15.48 -2.40
N ASP A 56 10.23 16.37 -3.19
CA ASP A 56 10.27 17.81 -2.91
C ASP A 56 8.87 18.42 -2.84
N ASN A 57 7.99 18.09 -3.80
CA ASN A 57 6.59 18.52 -3.76
C ASN A 57 5.85 18.01 -2.53
N SER A 58 6.12 16.78 -2.10
CA SER A 58 5.51 16.19 -0.91
C SER A 58 6.02 16.88 0.36
N SER A 59 7.30 17.23 0.42
CA SER A 59 7.89 17.98 1.54
C SER A 59 7.34 19.40 1.63
N LEU A 60 7.17 20.08 0.49
CA LEU A 60 6.58 21.42 0.40
C LEU A 60 5.11 21.41 0.83
N LYS A 61 4.31 20.45 0.38
CA LYS A 61 2.91 20.29 0.82
C LYS A 61 2.79 20.07 2.32
N ARG A 62 3.70 19.29 2.92
CA ARG A 62 3.77 19.13 4.38
C ARG A 62 4.09 20.45 5.08
N ARG A 63 5.09 21.21 4.60
CA ARG A 63 5.42 22.52 5.17
C ARG A 63 4.28 23.53 5.05
N ILE A 64 3.54 23.55 3.94
CA ILE A 64 2.34 24.38 3.79
C ILE A 64 1.28 24.00 4.83
N THR A 65 1.02 22.71 4.97
CA THR A 65 0.05 22.19 5.96
C THR A 65 0.47 22.54 7.40
N ASP A 66 1.77 22.44 7.72
CA ASP A 66 2.30 22.79 9.02
C ASP A 66 2.21 24.31 9.30
N LEU A 67 2.45 25.15 8.29
CA LEU A 67 2.28 26.61 8.38
C LEU A 67 0.80 27.02 8.51
N GLU A 68 -0.11 26.33 7.82
CA GLU A 68 -1.56 26.51 7.98
C GLU A 68 -2.02 26.12 9.39
N ASN A 69 -1.49 25.02 9.94
CA ASN A 69 -1.80 24.60 11.31
C ASN A 69 -1.19 25.54 12.37
N GLN A 70 0.02 26.05 12.14
CA GLN A 70 0.66 27.03 13.03
C GLN A 70 -0.07 28.37 13.00
N SER A 71 -0.54 28.84 11.83
CA SER A 71 -1.33 30.05 11.71
C SER A 71 -2.77 29.91 12.26
N ALA A 72 -3.34 28.70 12.23
CA ALA A 72 -4.61 28.40 12.90
C ALA A 72 -4.48 28.37 14.43
N SER A 73 -3.30 28.05 14.98
CA SER A 73 -3.06 27.97 16.44
C SER A 73 -2.96 29.34 17.14
N THR A 74 -2.72 30.42 16.39
CA THR A 74 -2.65 31.80 16.92
C THR A 74 -3.99 32.55 16.82
N ALA A 75 -5.00 31.98 16.17
CA ALA A 75 -6.33 32.57 16.07
C ALA A 75 -7.27 32.05 17.19
N ARG A 76 -7.83 32.98 17.98
CA ARG A 76 -8.84 32.68 19.01
C ARG A 76 -10.00 31.83 18.45
N PRO A 77 -10.56 30.90 19.24
CA PRO A 77 -11.59 29.98 18.75
C PRO A 77 -12.87 30.74 18.38
N ARG A 78 -13.20 30.78 17.09
CA ARG A 78 -14.49 31.29 16.60
C ARG A 78 -15.58 30.26 16.91
N LYS A 79 -16.53 30.64 17.77
CA LYS A 79 -17.78 29.90 18.01
C LYS A 79 -18.46 29.60 16.66
N GLN A 80 -18.42 28.33 16.26
CA GLN A 80 -19.12 27.84 15.09
C GLN A 80 -20.63 27.88 15.40
N ARG A 81 -21.35 28.83 14.79
CA ARG A 81 -22.80 28.87 14.80
C ARG A 81 -23.32 27.56 14.20
N ARG A 82 -24.04 26.77 15.01
CA ARG A 82 -24.90 25.69 14.52
C ARG A 82 -25.92 26.30 13.55
N ARG A 83 -25.72 26.09 12.24
CA ARG A 83 -26.82 26.19 11.28
C ARG A 83 -27.71 24.98 11.51
N GLY A 84 -28.88 25.21 12.09
CA GLY A 84 -29.96 24.24 12.07
C GLY A 84 -30.39 24.05 10.63
N ASN A 85 -30.15 22.86 10.09
CA ASN A 85 -30.78 22.45 8.85
C ASN A 85 -32.23 22.09 9.17
N ARG A 86 -33.15 22.98 8.79
CA ARG A 86 -34.52 22.63 8.46
C ARG A 86 -34.44 21.61 7.32
N ALA A 87 -34.59 20.32 7.65
CA ALA A 87 -34.89 19.30 6.67
C ALA A 87 -36.34 19.53 6.23
N ALA A 88 -36.52 20.29 5.15
CA ALA A 88 -37.74 20.26 4.38
C ALA A 88 -37.68 18.99 3.53
N HIS A 89 -38.73 18.18 3.64
CA HIS A 89 -39.04 16.97 2.87
C HIS A 89 -38.39 16.95 1.48
N ALA A 90 -37.26 16.25 1.37
CA ALA A 90 -36.78 15.71 0.11
C ALA A 90 -37.14 14.22 0.10
N ASP A 91 -37.81 13.81 -0.96
CA ASP A 91 -38.21 12.44 -1.26
C ASP A 91 -37.01 11.48 -1.14
N ASP A 92 -37.14 10.50 -0.25
CA ASP A 92 -36.07 9.62 0.27
C ASP A 92 -35.76 8.42 -0.67
N SER A 93 -36.12 8.51 -1.95
CA SER A 93 -36.18 7.34 -2.83
C SER A 93 -34.99 7.17 -3.79
N VAL A 94 -34.08 8.14 -3.90
CA VAL A 94 -32.88 8.03 -4.76
C VAL A 94 -31.62 8.40 -3.97
N PRO A 95 -30.70 7.44 -3.70
CA PRO A 95 -29.46 7.74 -3.00
C PRO A 95 -28.61 8.72 -3.82
N ASN A 96 -28.15 9.80 -3.18
CA ASN A 96 -27.26 10.78 -3.79
C ASN A 96 -26.01 10.08 -4.37
N PRO A 97 -25.64 10.28 -5.66
CA PRO A 97 -24.47 9.67 -6.28
C PRO A 97 -23.17 9.80 -5.46
N GLN A 98 -22.95 10.94 -4.80
CA GLN A 98 -21.77 11.15 -3.94
C GLN A 98 -21.74 10.18 -2.74
N THR A 99 -22.91 9.87 -2.17
CA THR A 99 -23.01 8.93 -1.05
C THR A 99 -22.79 7.49 -1.50
N ILE A 100 -23.17 7.15 -2.75
CA ILE A 100 -22.90 5.84 -3.35
C ILE A 100 -21.40 5.67 -3.60
N GLU A 101 -20.75 6.67 -4.20
CA GLU A 101 -19.30 6.65 -4.44
C GLU A 101 -18.51 6.50 -3.14
N GLU A 102 -18.82 7.30 -2.11
CA GLU A 102 -18.12 7.23 -0.83
C GLU A 102 -18.28 5.85 -0.16
N ARG A 103 -19.49 5.30 -0.17
CA ARG A 103 -19.76 3.94 0.32
C ARG A 103 -18.97 2.90 -0.47
N THR A 104 -18.91 3.04 -1.80
CA THR A 104 -18.16 2.14 -2.68
C THR A 104 -16.67 2.21 -2.44
N ARG A 105 -16.13 3.42 -2.26
CA ARG A 105 -14.74 3.68 -1.90
C ARG A 105 -14.39 3.06 -0.55
N GLU A 106 -15.28 3.14 0.43
CA GLU A 106 -15.12 2.44 1.71
C GLU A 106 -15.07 0.92 1.53
N LYS A 107 -15.90 0.35 0.64
CA LYS A 107 -15.82 -1.09 0.31
C LYS A 107 -14.52 -1.48 -0.36
N GLY A 108 -13.99 -0.68 -1.28
CA GLY A 108 -12.67 -0.91 -1.86
C GLY A 108 -11.55 -0.92 -0.81
N ARG A 109 -11.61 0.00 0.16
CA ARG A 109 -10.68 0.01 1.30
C ARG A 109 -10.81 -1.25 2.17
N HIS A 110 -12.04 -1.69 2.43
CA HIS A 110 -12.28 -2.89 3.23
C HIS A 110 -11.81 -4.16 2.51
N PHE A 111 -12.15 -4.29 1.23
CA PHE A 111 -11.72 -5.37 0.36
C PHE A 111 -10.20 -5.49 0.34
N LEU A 112 -9.47 -4.37 0.21
CA LEU A 112 -8.00 -4.43 0.21
C LEU A 112 -7.41 -4.99 1.52
N VAL A 113 -8.06 -4.73 2.66
CA VAL A 113 -7.55 -5.20 3.96
C VAL A 113 -7.79 -6.70 4.14
N GLN A 114 -8.89 -7.23 3.61
CA GLN A 114 -9.35 -8.59 3.87
C GLN A 114 -9.09 -9.57 2.71
N GLU A 115 -9.13 -9.13 1.47
CA GLU A 115 -9.13 -10.02 0.30
C GLU A 115 -7.87 -9.91 -0.55
N ALA A 116 -7.62 -8.74 -1.16
CA ALA A 116 -6.50 -8.60 -2.11
C ALA A 116 -5.90 -7.19 -2.20
N LEU A 117 -4.58 -7.09 -2.28
CA LEU A 117 -3.86 -5.82 -2.49
C LEU A 117 -4.05 -5.20 -3.90
N PHE A 118 -4.31 -6.05 -4.89
CA PHE A 118 -4.39 -5.70 -6.31
C PHE A 118 -5.57 -6.42 -6.96
N LEU A 119 -6.11 -5.81 -8.02
CA LEU A 119 -7.06 -6.50 -8.88
C LEU A 119 -6.30 -7.45 -9.81
N VAL A 120 -6.89 -8.61 -10.09
CA VAL A 120 -6.37 -9.58 -11.06
C VAL A 120 -6.38 -8.94 -12.45
N ASP A 121 -7.44 -8.20 -12.75
CA ASP A 121 -7.61 -7.49 -14.01
C ASP A 121 -8.41 -6.18 -13.78
N PRO A 122 -8.06 -5.06 -14.44
CA PRO A 122 -8.85 -3.83 -14.39
C PRO A 122 -10.31 -4.02 -14.82
N ASP A 123 -10.58 -4.96 -15.73
CA ASP A 123 -11.89 -5.22 -16.30
C ASP A 123 -12.75 -6.15 -15.42
N VAL A 124 -12.29 -6.53 -14.23
CA VAL A 124 -13.04 -7.42 -13.31
C VAL A 124 -14.48 -6.97 -13.06
N PHE A 125 -14.76 -5.66 -13.09
CA PHE A 125 -16.10 -5.10 -12.89
C PHE A 125 -17.03 -5.22 -14.10
N THR A 126 -16.47 -5.34 -15.30
CA THR A 126 -17.23 -5.35 -16.57
C THR A 126 -17.53 -6.76 -17.05
N VAL A 127 -16.85 -7.78 -16.51
CA VAL A 127 -17.11 -9.18 -16.87
C VAL A 127 -18.49 -9.63 -16.35
N ASP A 128 -19.19 -10.39 -17.19
CA ASP A 128 -20.45 -11.05 -16.81
C ASP A 128 -20.20 -12.13 -15.75
N ILE A 129 -21.15 -12.30 -14.83
CA ILE A 129 -21.04 -13.34 -13.80
C ILE A 129 -21.24 -14.69 -14.49
N ASP A 130 -20.25 -15.57 -14.35
CA ASP A 130 -20.32 -16.94 -14.85
C ASP A 130 -21.05 -17.81 -13.83
N GLU A 131 -22.35 -18.08 -14.04
CA GLU A 131 -23.18 -18.84 -13.10
C GLU A 131 -22.69 -20.29 -12.87
N ASP A 132 -21.90 -20.83 -13.80
CA ASP A 132 -21.33 -22.18 -13.72
C ASP A 132 -19.93 -22.20 -13.05
N PHE A 133 -19.49 -21.06 -12.50
CA PHE A 133 -18.20 -20.95 -11.81
C PHE A 133 -18.11 -21.89 -10.60
N ASP A 134 -17.11 -22.77 -10.60
CA ASP A 134 -16.71 -23.57 -9.43
C ASP A 134 -15.56 -22.88 -8.67
N PRO A 135 -15.76 -22.49 -7.40
CA PRO A 135 -14.70 -21.92 -6.57
C PRO A 135 -13.44 -22.79 -6.45
N ARG A 136 -13.54 -24.11 -6.61
CA ARG A 136 -12.38 -25.01 -6.56
C ARG A 136 -11.43 -24.84 -7.74
N ASP A 137 -11.94 -24.32 -8.85
CA ASP A 137 -11.18 -24.07 -10.06
C ASP A 137 -10.78 -22.59 -10.20
N GLU A 138 -10.95 -21.77 -9.15
CA GLU A 138 -10.67 -20.33 -9.15
C GLU A 138 -9.28 -20.00 -9.73
N PHE A 139 -8.25 -20.76 -9.32
CA PHE A 139 -6.86 -20.48 -9.70
C PHE A 139 -6.38 -21.22 -10.95
N SER A 140 -7.25 -22.00 -11.61
CA SER A 140 -6.88 -22.83 -12.76
C SER A 140 -6.65 -22.05 -14.05
N SER A 141 -7.25 -20.87 -14.20
CA SER A 141 -7.11 -20.01 -15.37
C SER A 141 -7.32 -18.54 -15.03
N ASP A 142 -6.85 -17.62 -15.87
CA ASP A 142 -7.03 -16.19 -15.63
C ASP A 142 -8.51 -15.78 -15.67
N LYS A 143 -9.32 -16.42 -16.52
CA LYS A 143 -10.78 -16.24 -16.54
C LYS A 143 -11.38 -16.58 -15.16
N ASN A 144 -10.98 -17.71 -14.57
CA ASN A 144 -11.52 -18.14 -13.29
C ASN A 144 -11.03 -17.25 -12.14
N LYS A 145 -9.78 -16.76 -12.18
CA LYS A 145 -9.28 -15.80 -11.18
C LYS A 145 -10.08 -14.49 -11.21
N ILE A 146 -10.42 -14.00 -12.41
CA ILE A 146 -11.28 -12.83 -12.58
C ILE A 146 -12.68 -13.10 -12.01
N GLN A 147 -13.29 -14.25 -12.29
CA GLN A 147 -14.60 -14.62 -11.74
C GLN A 147 -14.59 -14.75 -10.21
N GLY A 148 -13.56 -15.38 -9.65
CA GLY A 148 -13.36 -15.51 -8.21
C GLY A 148 -13.29 -14.13 -7.54
N GLN A 149 -12.43 -13.25 -8.06
CA GLN A 149 -12.31 -11.90 -7.53
C GLN A 149 -13.58 -11.06 -7.72
N LEU A 150 -14.27 -11.17 -8.87
CA LEU A 150 -15.56 -10.50 -9.08
C LEU A 150 -16.58 -10.94 -8.02
N ARG A 151 -16.67 -12.25 -7.72
CA ARG A 151 -17.57 -12.77 -6.68
C ARG A 151 -17.22 -12.25 -5.30
N GLN A 152 -15.92 -12.17 -4.96
CA GLN A 152 -15.47 -11.54 -3.71
C GLN A 152 -15.88 -10.06 -3.67
N ILE A 153 -15.65 -9.28 -4.73
CA ILE A 153 -16.08 -7.86 -4.79
C ILE A 153 -17.60 -7.75 -4.59
N MET A 154 -18.37 -8.60 -5.27
CA MET A 154 -19.83 -8.65 -5.17
C MET A 154 -20.32 -9.04 -3.77
N HIS A 155 -19.54 -9.78 -2.99
CA HIS A 155 -19.85 -10.03 -1.58
C HIS A 155 -19.76 -8.75 -0.72
N TYR A 156 -18.80 -7.85 -1.03
CA TYR A 156 -18.56 -6.63 -0.25
C TYR A 156 -19.49 -5.47 -0.64
N LEU A 157 -19.89 -5.38 -1.91
CA LEU A 157 -20.75 -4.31 -2.39
C LEU A 157 -22.16 -4.43 -1.81
N PRO A 158 -22.81 -3.32 -1.41
CA PRO A 158 -24.23 -3.30 -1.08
C PRO A 158 -25.11 -3.64 -2.30
N ASP A 159 -26.27 -4.25 -2.11
CA ASP A 159 -27.14 -4.71 -3.21
C ASP A 159 -27.59 -3.59 -4.15
N ASP A 160 -27.81 -2.38 -3.63
CA ASP A 160 -28.12 -1.18 -4.42
C ASP A 160 -26.96 -0.76 -5.33
N VAL A 161 -25.72 -1.04 -4.93
CA VAL A 161 -24.50 -0.72 -5.68
C VAL A 161 -24.13 -1.82 -6.67
N LYS A 162 -24.39 -3.08 -6.33
CA LYS A 162 -24.10 -4.26 -7.17
C LYS A 162 -24.68 -4.15 -8.59
N ARG A 163 -25.86 -3.54 -8.73
CA ARG A 163 -26.54 -3.33 -10.01
C ARG A 163 -25.82 -2.33 -10.91
N LEU A 164 -25.03 -1.45 -10.32
CA LEU A 164 -24.28 -0.39 -11.00
C LEU A 164 -22.79 -0.75 -11.16
N ARG A 165 -22.38 -1.99 -10.86
CA ARG A 165 -20.96 -2.38 -10.81
C ARG A 165 -20.18 -2.11 -12.10
N THR A 166 -20.86 -2.25 -13.25
CA THR A 166 -20.26 -2.07 -14.58
C THR A 166 -20.09 -0.60 -14.95
N THR A 167 -20.63 0.32 -14.15
CA THR A 167 -20.45 1.75 -14.37
C THR A 167 -19.06 2.19 -13.92
N GLU A 168 -18.44 3.09 -14.69
CA GLU A 168 -17.14 3.69 -14.36
C GLU A 168 -17.14 4.36 -12.99
N LEU A 169 -18.30 4.87 -12.56
CA LEU A 169 -18.50 5.45 -11.24
C LEU A 169 -18.16 4.47 -10.11
N ILE A 170 -18.67 3.24 -10.20
CA ILE A 170 -18.51 2.24 -9.15
C ILE A 170 -17.13 1.59 -9.24
N SER A 171 -16.70 1.18 -10.43
CA SER A 171 -15.37 0.57 -10.62
C SER A 171 -14.26 1.56 -10.26
N GLY A 172 -14.39 2.83 -10.66
CA GLY A 172 -13.49 3.92 -10.31
C GLY A 172 -13.46 4.17 -8.80
N ALA A 173 -14.61 4.39 -8.16
CA ALA A 173 -14.67 4.65 -6.72
C ALA A 173 -14.10 3.49 -5.88
N PHE A 174 -14.35 2.24 -6.28
CA PHE A 174 -13.80 1.07 -5.60
C PHE A 174 -12.28 0.99 -5.74
N THR A 175 -11.77 1.16 -6.96
CA THR A 175 -10.34 1.14 -7.28
C THR A 175 -9.60 2.28 -6.57
N ASP A 176 -10.19 3.48 -6.53
CA ASP A 176 -9.69 4.61 -5.74
C ASP A 176 -9.62 4.27 -4.24
N GLY A 177 -10.63 3.56 -3.73
CA GLY A 177 -10.67 3.07 -2.37
C GLY A 177 -9.49 2.15 -2.07
N MET A 178 -9.26 1.16 -2.93
CA MET A 178 -8.10 0.27 -2.85
C MET A 178 -6.78 1.06 -2.92
N ALA A 179 -6.60 1.90 -3.93
CA ALA A 179 -5.37 2.68 -4.10
C ALA A 179 -5.08 3.59 -2.89
N SER A 180 -6.11 4.27 -2.38
CA SER A 180 -6.04 5.09 -1.16
C SER A 180 -5.64 4.27 0.06
N GLN A 181 -6.23 3.08 0.26
CA GLN A 181 -5.87 2.19 1.37
C GLN A 181 -4.45 1.66 1.24
N ARG A 182 -4.02 1.28 0.03
CA ARG A 182 -2.67 0.78 -0.25
C ARG A 182 -1.62 1.83 0.08
N SER A 183 -1.82 3.07 -0.39
CA SER A 183 -0.95 4.21 -0.09
C SER A 183 -0.94 4.56 1.41
N SER A 184 -2.10 4.55 2.07
CA SER A 184 -2.15 4.77 3.54
C SER A 184 -1.38 3.68 4.29
N THR A 185 -1.50 2.43 3.83
CA THR A 185 -0.86 1.28 4.46
C THR A 185 0.66 1.31 4.27
N SER A 186 1.15 1.54 3.05
CA SER A 186 2.58 1.61 2.76
C SER A 186 3.26 2.71 3.58
N ASN A 187 2.69 3.92 3.58
CA ASN A 187 3.17 5.06 4.37
C ASN A 187 3.16 4.77 5.87
N ARG A 188 2.15 4.05 6.36
CA ARG A 188 2.05 3.70 7.78
C ARG A 188 3.10 2.67 8.20
N LEU A 189 3.34 1.66 7.37
CA LEU A 189 4.27 0.57 7.66
C LEU A 189 5.72 1.04 7.66
N ARG A 190 6.14 1.84 6.67
CA ARG A 190 7.49 2.44 6.62
C ARG A 190 7.63 3.76 7.38
N GLY A 191 6.54 4.29 7.92
CA GLY A 191 6.52 5.46 8.78
C GLY A 191 6.29 5.08 10.25
N ALA A 192 5.15 5.51 10.79
CA ALA A 192 4.87 5.44 12.23
C ALA A 192 4.88 4.03 12.84
N SER A 193 4.70 2.97 12.05
CA SER A 193 4.67 1.59 12.56
C SER A 193 6.01 0.88 12.49
N LEU A 194 7.00 1.43 11.78
CA LEU A 194 8.23 0.70 11.44
C LEU A 194 8.95 0.19 12.69
N SER A 195 9.23 1.08 13.65
CA SER A 195 9.89 0.75 14.92
C SER A 195 9.09 -0.18 15.85
N LYS A 196 7.85 -0.49 15.49
CA LYS A 196 6.99 -1.45 16.20
C LYS A 196 6.99 -2.82 15.54
N ILE A 197 7.32 -2.88 14.25
CA ILE A 197 7.38 -4.11 13.48
C ILE A 197 8.79 -4.72 13.57
N VAL A 198 9.83 -3.88 13.43
CA VAL A 198 11.23 -4.31 13.36
C VAL A 198 12.07 -3.73 14.50
N ASP A 199 13.13 -4.44 14.87
CA ASP A 199 14.00 -4.05 15.97
C ASP A 199 15.07 -3.02 15.54
N ASN A 200 15.55 -3.12 14.30
CA ASN A 200 16.52 -2.19 13.73
C ASN A 200 15.95 -1.43 12.53
N VAL A 201 15.72 -0.13 12.69
CA VAL A 201 15.14 0.73 11.64
C VAL A 201 16.20 1.30 10.69
N LYS A 202 17.49 1.29 11.05
CA LYS A 202 18.56 1.92 10.26
C LYS A 202 18.63 1.40 8.81
N PRO A 203 18.50 0.08 8.53
CA PRO A 203 18.50 -0.40 7.16
C PRO A 203 17.37 0.16 6.29
N PHE A 204 16.27 0.65 6.88
CA PHE A 204 15.12 1.15 6.14
C PHE A 204 15.29 2.56 5.59
N GLU A 205 16.35 3.28 5.97
CA GLU A 205 16.66 4.63 5.49
C GLU A 205 16.91 4.67 3.98
N THR A 206 17.42 3.57 3.39
CA THR A 206 17.74 3.52 1.96
C THR A 206 17.30 2.20 1.32
N SER A 207 17.09 2.20 0.00
CA SER A 207 16.79 0.99 -0.78
C SER A 207 17.90 -0.06 -0.63
N SER A 208 19.16 0.35 -0.83
CA SER A 208 20.32 -0.55 -0.69
C SER A 208 20.52 -1.05 0.74
N GLY A 209 20.20 -0.23 1.75
CA GLY A 209 20.22 -0.66 3.15
C GLY A 209 19.26 -1.82 3.40
N ARG A 210 18.03 -1.75 2.86
CA ARG A 210 17.05 -2.83 2.97
C ARG A 210 17.50 -4.08 2.24
N PHE A 211 17.99 -3.93 1.01
CA PHE A 211 18.53 -5.07 0.25
C PHE A 211 19.64 -5.79 1.02
N ASN A 212 20.67 -5.05 1.47
CA ASN A 212 21.80 -5.63 2.17
C ASN A 212 21.43 -6.32 3.49
N ALA A 213 20.40 -5.82 4.19
CA ALA A 213 19.98 -6.37 5.47
C ALA A 213 18.97 -7.52 5.35
N PHE A 214 18.12 -7.53 4.30
CA PHE A 214 16.92 -8.34 4.27
C PHE A 214 16.67 -9.12 2.98
N ALA A 215 17.54 -9.02 1.96
CA ALA A 215 17.34 -9.75 0.70
C ALA A 215 17.08 -11.25 0.94
N GLU A 216 17.94 -11.92 1.72
CA GLU A 216 17.77 -13.34 2.07
C GLU A 216 16.49 -13.61 2.86
N LEU A 217 16.13 -12.71 3.80
CA LEU A 217 14.92 -12.83 4.62
C LEU A 217 13.65 -12.90 3.76
N ILE A 218 13.62 -12.16 2.64
CA ILE A 218 12.49 -12.15 1.70
C ILE A 218 12.66 -13.13 0.53
N GLY A 219 13.66 -14.01 0.61
CA GLY A 219 13.86 -15.14 -0.29
C GLY A 219 14.75 -14.87 -1.49
N TYR A 220 15.57 -13.81 -1.47
CA TYR A 220 16.57 -13.60 -2.53
C TYR A 220 17.54 -14.79 -2.61
N GLN A 221 17.78 -15.24 -3.83
CA GLN A 221 18.73 -16.27 -4.17
C GLN A 221 19.78 -15.63 -5.09
N PRO A 222 21.07 -15.63 -4.69
CA PRO A 222 22.11 -15.11 -5.55
C PRO A 222 22.19 -15.93 -6.84
N GLY A 223 22.62 -15.26 -7.91
CA GLY A 223 22.81 -15.92 -9.20
C GLY A 223 23.91 -16.97 -9.12
N THR A 224 23.81 -17.95 -10.01
CA THR A 224 24.85 -18.96 -10.28
C THR A 224 25.28 -18.83 -11.73
N ASP A 225 26.31 -19.56 -12.15
CA ASP A 225 26.77 -19.59 -13.55
C ASP A 225 25.67 -19.99 -14.55
N THR A 226 24.61 -20.67 -14.07
CA THR A 226 23.52 -21.20 -14.92
C THR A 226 22.18 -20.49 -14.71
N ARG A 227 22.08 -19.58 -13.74
CA ARG A 227 20.81 -18.97 -13.35
C ARG A 227 21.00 -17.58 -12.79
N GLU A 228 20.27 -16.61 -13.34
CA GLU A 228 20.25 -15.25 -12.82
C GLU A 228 19.72 -15.20 -11.37
N PRO A 229 20.10 -14.18 -10.58
CA PRO A 229 19.54 -13.98 -9.26
C PRO A 229 18.02 -13.82 -9.31
N TYR A 230 17.33 -14.35 -8.31
CA TYR A 230 15.86 -14.33 -8.27
C TYR A 230 15.35 -14.35 -6.83
N TYR A 231 14.06 -14.07 -6.63
CA TYR A 231 13.40 -14.24 -5.34
C TYR A 231 12.61 -15.56 -5.35
N SER A 232 12.94 -16.48 -4.43
CA SER A 232 12.19 -17.71 -4.25
C SER A 232 10.78 -17.41 -3.72
N LYS A 233 9.80 -18.17 -4.21
CA LYS A 233 8.41 -18.06 -3.78
C LYS A 233 8.19 -18.71 -2.40
N LEU A 234 8.90 -19.80 -2.11
CA LEU A 234 8.71 -20.63 -0.91
C LEU A 234 9.92 -20.70 0.02
N ASP A 235 11.15 -20.48 -0.48
CA ASP A 235 12.38 -20.47 0.34
C ASP A 235 12.59 -19.06 0.90
N VAL A 236 11.65 -18.65 1.74
CA VAL A 236 11.50 -17.28 2.21
C VAL A 236 11.40 -17.34 3.72
N PRO A 237 12.51 -17.08 4.43
CA PRO A 237 12.56 -17.18 5.89
C PRO A 237 11.44 -16.38 6.58
N LEU A 238 11.06 -15.23 6.02
CA LEU A 238 9.97 -14.38 6.53
C LEU A 238 8.61 -15.09 6.56
N LEU A 239 8.38 -16.16 5.78
CA LEU A 239 7.12 -16.90 5.81
C LEU A 239 6.99 -17.80 7.04
N TYR A 240 8.08 -18.13 7.74
CA TYR A 240 8.08 -19.16 8.77
C TYR A 240 8.37 -18.56 10.15
N ASP A 241 7.80 -19.17 11.20
CA ASP A 241 8.06 -18.78 12.60
C ASP A 241 9.53 -18.95 13.00
N ALA A 242 10.11 -20.11 12.68
CA ALA A 242 11.50 -20.45 12.97
C ALA A 242 12.15 -21.11 11.75
N TRP A 243 12.59 -20.31 10.78
CA TRP A 243 13.23 -20.83 9.58
C TRP A 243 14.55 -21.54 9.91
N GLN A 244 14.59 -22.85 9.65
CA GLN A 244 15.78 -23.70 9.83
C GLN A 244 16.38 -24.16 8.49
N GLY A 245 16.11 -23.42 7.40
CA GLY A 245 16.53 -23.83 6.05
C GLY A 245 15.63 -24.89 5.40
N LYS A 246 14.52 -25.27 6.03
CA LYS A 246 13.57 -26.26 5.50
C LYS A 246 12.14 -25.76 5.59
N LYS A 247 11.37 -26.02 4.53
CA LYS A 247 9.93 -25.75 4.46
C LYS A 247 9.17 -26.60 5.47
N ASP A 248 8.43 -25.93 6.35
CA ASP A 248 7.48 -26.55 7.26
C ASP A 248 6.13 -25.82 7.13
N LEU A 249 5.14 -26.50 6.58
CA LEU A 249 3.82 -25.92 6.35
C LEU A 249 3.10 -25.59 7.67
N ASN A 250 3.46 -26.24 8.78
CA ASN A 250 2.86 -25.93 10.08
C ASN A 250 3.34 -24.58 10.65
N SER A 251 4.46 -24.06 10.16
CA SER A 251 4.99 -22.76 10.55
C SER A 251 4.78 -21.67 9.49
N LEU A 252 4.13 -22.00 8.37
CA LEU A 252 3.84 -21.05 7.28
C LEU A 252 2.91 -19.92 7.75
N PHE A 253 3.24 -18.69 7.36
CA PHE A 253 2.62 -17.42 7.74
C PHE A 253 2.63 -17.08 9.23
N ARG A 254 3.44 -17.77 10.05
CA ARG A 254 3.49 -17.57 11.51
C ARG A 254 4.62 -16.66 11.98
N ASN A 255 5.42 -16.10 11.07
CA ASN A 255 6.50 -15.20 11.44
C ASN A 255 5.97 -13.97 12.23
N PRO A 256 6.58 -13.60 13.36
CA PRO A 256 6.15 -12.45 14.15
C PRO A 256 6.07 -11.14 13.37
N ILE A 257 6.91 -10.95 12.34
CA ILE A 257 6.87 -9.76 11.47
C ILE A 257 5.53 -9.67 10.76
N ILE A 258 5.02 -10.78 10.19
CA ILE A 258 3.72 -10.83 9.49
C ILE A 258 2.59 -10.45 10.45
N LEU A 259 2.60 -11.02 11.65
CA LEU A 259 1.59 -10.75 12.69
C LEU A 259 1.62 -9.29 13.16
N LYS A 260 2.82 -8.72 13.36
CA LYS A 260 3.00 -7.29 13.68
C LYS A 260 2.51 -6.42 12.53
N THR A 261 2.84 -6.75 11.28
CA THR A 261 2.36 -6.05 10.08
C THR A 261 0.84 -6.06 10.03
N TYR A 262 0.19 -7.22 10.17
CA TYR A 262 -1.27 -7.33 10.24
C TYR A 262 -1.86 -6.42 11.32
N ALA A 263 -1.35 -6.52 12.55
CA ALA A 263 -1.81 -5.69 13.66
C ALA A 263 -1.64 -4.18 13.38
N SER A 264 -0.54 -3.77 12.74
CA SER A 264 -0.32 -2.38 12.33
C SER A 264 -1.29 -1.90 11.25
N VAL A 265 -1.69 -2.77 10.33
CA VAL A 265 -2.71 -2.48 9.31
C VAL A 265 -4.07 -2.25 9.97
N ILE A 266 -4.52 -3.17 10.82
CA ILE A 266 -5.89 -3.16 11.35
C ILE A 266 -6.09 -2.28 12.59
N ARG A 267 -5.05 -2.10 13.42
CA ARG A 267 -5.12 -1.37 14.71
C ARG A 267 -4.21 -0.14 14.78
N GLY A 268 -3.43 0.13 13.73
CA GLY A 268 -2.47 1.23 13.68
C GLY A 268 -1.14 0.91 14.38
N PRO A 269 -0.23 1.89 14.49
CA PRO A 269 1.15 1.65 14.93
C PRO A 269 1.30 0.89 16.25
N ASN A 270 0.48 1.23 17.24
CA ASN A 270 0.49 0.59 18.57
C ASN A 270 -0.21 -0.78 18.59
N GLY A 271 -0.81 -1.20 17.48
CA GLY A 271 -1.46 -2.50 17.34
C GLY A 271 -0.49 -3.66 17.53
N ALA A 272 0.73 -3.54 16.99
CA ALA A 272 1.78 -4.54 17.13
C ALA A 272 2.18 -4.75 18.60
N ASP A 273 2.42 -3.66 19.35
CA ASP A 273 2.71 -3.72 20.79
C ASP A 273 1.59 -4.42 21.57
N GLY A 274 0.33 -4.10 21.25
CA GLY A 274 -0.84 -4.67 21.91
C GLY A 274 -1.01 -6.17 21.67
N LEU A 275 -0.59 -6.67 20.50
CA LEU A 275 -0.71 -8.09 20.15
C LEU A 275 0.22 -8.96 21.00
N PHE A 276 1.49 -8.55 21.17
CA PHE A 276 2.50 -9.38 21.82
C PHE A 276 2.70 -9.08 23.31
N SER A 277 2.35 -7.88 23.79
CA SER A 277 2.48 -7.55 25.21
C SER A 277 1.29 -8.02 26.06
N GLY A 278 0.22 -8.54 25.45
CA GLY A 278 -1.06 -8.87 26.11
C GLY A 278 -1.79 -7.64 26.69
N LYS A 279 -1.21 -6.44 26.57
CA LYS A 279 -1.76 -5.19 27.08
C LYS A 279 -2.35 -4.42 25.90
N LEU A 280 -3.59 -4.75 25.55
CA LEU A 280 -4.38 -3.97 24.60
C LEU A 280 -4.57 -2.54 25.13
N LYS A 281 -3.67 -1.64 24.73
CA LYS A 281 -3.88 -0.20 24.93
C LYS A 281 -5.15 0.17 24.18
N ARG A 282 -6.12 0.80 24.86
CA ARG A 282 -7.32 1.31 24.20
C ARG A 282 -6.88 2.23 23.05
N PRO A 283 -7.26 1.94 21.80
CA PRO A 283 -6.91 2.81 20.70
C PRO A 283 -7.56 4.16 20.93
N VAL A 284 -6.79 5.23 20.74
CA VAL A 284 -7.23 6.63 20.92
C VAL A 284 -8.25 7.03 19.84
N ALA A 285 -8.25 6.34 18.70
CA ALA A 285 -9.13 6.57 17.56
C ALA A 285 -9.86 5.29 17.12
N LYS A 286 -10.85 5.45 16.22
CA LYS A 286 -11.54 4.33 15.56
C LYS A 286 -10.53 3.59 14.67
N THR A 287 -10.28 2.32 14.98
CA THR A 287 -9.37 1.44 14.25
C THR A 287 -10.08 0.73 13.11
N VAL A 288 -9.31 0.23 12.13
CA VAL A 288 -9.85 -0.46 10.94
C VAL A 288 -10.61 -1.72 11.35
N ASP A 289 -10.10 -2.47 12.33
CA ASP A 289 -10.81 -3.64 12.89
C ASP A 289 -12.18 -3.28 13.46
N LYS A 290 -12.31 -2.18 14.19
CA LYS A 290 -13.60 -1.70 14.70
C LYS A 290 -14.50 -1.13 13.62
N MET A 291 -13.92 -0.45 12.64
CA MET A 291 -14.67 0.16 11.54
C MET A 291 -15.31 -0.90 10.65
N TYR A 292 -14.58 -1.96 10.36
CA TYR A 292 -15.02 -3.04 9.48
C TYR A 292 -15.51 -4.28 10.22
N LYS A 293 -15.54 -4.26 11.56
CA LYS A 293 -15.95 -5.38 12.43
C LYS A 293 -15.14 -6.65 12.16
N ILE A 294 -13.82 -6.51 12.06
CA ILE A 294 -12.90 -7.62 11.83
C ILE A 294 -12.70 -8.35 13.17
N HIS A 295 -13.20 -9.58 13.24
CA HIS A 295 -13.13 -10.43 14.43
C HIS A 295 -12.11 -11.57 14.30
N CYS A 296 -11.81 -11.98 13.07
CA CYS A 296 -10.86 -13.03 12.74
C CYS A 296 -10.05 -12.63 11.50
N SER A 297 -8.89 -13.27 11.32
CA SER A 297 -8.16 -13.22 10.05
C SER A 297 -8.81 -14.16 9.04
N VAL A 298 -8.89 -13.72 7.78
CA VAL A 298 -9.26 -14.54 6.62
C VAL A 298 -8.00 -14.81 5.77
N PRO A 299 -8.01 -15.80 4.86
CA PRO A 299 -6.86 -16.10 4.00
C PRO A 299 -6.27 -14.87 3.31
N GLY A 300 -7.11 -14.03 2.69
CA GLY A 300 -6.65 -12.79 2.04
C GLY A 300 -5.92 -11.84 2.99
N ALA A 301 -6.41 -11.66 4.22
CA ALA A 301 -5.74 -10.82 5.22
C ALA A 301 -4.35 -11.36 5.62
N ILE A 302 -4.18 -12.69 5.66
CA ILE A 302 -2.90 -13.35 5.95
C ILE A 302 -1.93 -13.10 4.79
N VAL A 303 -2.37 -13.33 3.55
CA VAL A 303 -1.55 -13.12 2.35
C VAL A 303 -1.20 -11.64 2.17
N ASN A 304 -2.17 -10.74 2.31
CA ASN A 304 -1.95 -9.29 2.28
C ASN A 304 -0.86 -8.87 3.27
N SER A 305 -0.95 -9.35 4.52
CA SER A 305 0.04 -9.02 5.55
C SER A 305 1.42 -9.57 5.20
N THR A 306 1.47 -10.76 4.61
CA THR A 306 2.71 -11.39 4.15
C THR A 306 3.36 -10.59 3.02
N ILE A 307 2.61 -10.25 1.98
CA ILE A 307 3.09 -9.44 0.86
C ILE A 307 3.54 -8.06 1.34
N LEU A 308 2.79 -7.44 2.24
CA LEU A 308 3.16 -6.17 2.87
C LEU A 308 4.45 -6.29 3.69
N SER A 309 4.68 -7.41 4.39
CA SER A 309 5.92 -7.66 5.12
C SER A 309 7.10 -7.89 4.19
N ILE A 310 6.91 -8.61 3.08
CA ILE A 310 7.93 -8.78 2.03
C ILE A 310 8.30 -7.41 1.44
N TRP A 311 7.30 -6.64 1.00
CA TRP A 311 7.51 -5.29 0.47
C TRP A 311 8.17 -4.38 1.50
N LEU A 312 7.74 -4.41 2.76
CA LEU A 312 8.32 -3.59 3.83
C LEU A 312 9.84 -3.74 3.87
N HIS A 313 10.35 -4.97 3.73
CA HIS A 313 11.76 -5.34 3.77
C HIS A 313 12.46 -5.35 2.40
N SER A 314 11.73 -5.12 1.30
CA SER A 314 12.30 -5.13 -0.05
C SER A 314 13.02 -3.82 -0.38
N ALA A 315 13.86 -3.84 -1.42
CA ALA A 315 14.53 -2.64 -1.93
C ALA A 315 13.53 -1.62 -2.51
N ASP A 316 12.38 -2.07 -3.02
CA ASP A 316 11.41 -1.23 -3.73
C ASP A 316 10.95 -0.05 -2.89
N THR A 317 10.81 1.14 -3.48
CA THR A 317 10.39 2.36 -2.77
C THR A 317 8.88 2.44 -2.62
N GLN A 318 8.14 2.01 -3.65
CA GLN A 318 6.68 2.06 -3.70
C GLN A 318 6.07 0.65 -3.69
N LEU A 319 4.83 0.55 -3.19
CA LEU A 319 4.04 -0.68 -3.24
C LEU A 319 3.19 -0.66 -4.52
N VAL A 320 3.79 -1.16 -5.59
CA VAL A 320 3.20 -1.36 -6.91
C VAL A 320 3.10 -2.86 -7.22
N GLU A 321 2.45 -3.24 -8.32
CA GLU A 321 2.24 -4.66 -8.65
C GLU A 321 3.54 -5.43 -8.89
N ILE A 322 4.48 -4.83 -9.60
CA ILE A 322 5.82 -5.38 -9.85
C ILE A 322 6.83 -4.38 -9.30
N GLY A 323 7.66 -4.83 -8.36
CA GLY A 323 8.69 -3.98 -7.74
C GLY A 323 9.70 -3.48 -8.77
N ASP A 324 9.92 -2.17 -8.80
CA ASP A 324 10.83 -1.54 -9.77
C ASP A 324 12.30 -1.90 -9.53
N GLU A 325 12.69 -2.16 -8.28
CA GLU A 325 14.07 -2.48 -7.89
C GLU A 325 14.28 -4.00 -7.80
N THR A 326 13.32 -4.71 -7.21
CA THR A 326 13.45 -6.15 -6.96
C THR A 326 12.91 -7.02 -8.09
N GLY A 327 12.05 -6.48 -8.96
CA GLY A 327 11.32 -7.25 -9.96
C GLY A 327 10.27 -8.21 -9.37
N ILE A 328 10.00 -8.16 -8.07
CA ILE A 328 9.00 -9.06 -7.44
C ILE A 328 7.61 -8.69 -7.94
N ASN A 329 6.93 -9.65 -8.58
CA ASN A 329 5.51 -9.53 -8.92
C ASN A 329 4.65 -9.82 -7.69
N TYR A 330 4.36 -8.78 -6.91
CA TYR A 330 3.57 -8.86 -5.68
C TYR A 330 2.13 -9.31 -5.93
N ARG A 331 1.55 -8.97 -7.08
CA ARG A 331 0.19 -9.41 -7.46
C ARG A 331 0.14 -10.91 -7.72
N GLU A 332 1.03 -11.42 -8.56
CA GLU A 332 1.10 -12.86 -8.86
C GLU A 332 1.41 -13.65 -7.60
N ARG A 333 2.38 -13.19 -6.82
CA ARG A 333 2.75 -13.83 -5.54
C ARG A 333 1.61 -13.85 -4.54
N HIS A 334 0.78 -12.80 -4.51
CA HIS A 334 -0.44 -12.78 -3.70
C HIS A 334 -1.40 -13.89 -4.16
N THR A 335 -1.71 -13.95 -5.45
CA THR A 335 -2.62 -14.97 -6.01
C THR A 335 -2.16 -16.39 -5.72
N GLU A 336 -0.87 -16.67 -5.85
CA GLU A 336 -0.31 -18.00 -5.58
C GLU A 336 -0.39 -18.37 -4.08
N MET A 337 -0.01 -17.45 -3.20
CA MET A 337 -0.11 -17.69 -1.74
C MET A 337 -1.56 -17.83 -1.27
N TYR A 338 -2.49 -17.15 -1.93
CA TYR A 338 -3.91 -17.29 -1.65
C TYR A 338 -4.41 -18.67 -2.07
N ALA A 339 -4.03 -19.14 -3.26
CA ALA A 339 -4.36 -20.48 -3.75
C ALA A 339 -3.83 -21.58 -2.83
N ASP A 340 -2.64 -21.41 -2.24
CA ASP A 340 -2.07 -22.37 -1.28
C ASP A 340 -2.85 -22.46 0.05
N LEU A 341 -3.73 -21.49 0.35
CA LEU A 341 -4.51 -21.42 1.60
C LEU A 341 -5.98 -21.85 1.47
N THR A 342 -6.50 -22.00 0.26
CA THR A 342 -7.93 -22.24 -0.03
C THR A 342 -8.17 -23.59 -0.68
#